data_AF-A0A958X3M6-F1
#
_entry.id   AF-A0A958X3M6-F1
#
_cell.length_a   1.000
_cell.length_b   1.000
_cell.length_c   1.000
_cell.angle_alpha   90.00
_cell.angle_beta   90.00
_cell.angle_gamma   90.00
#
_symmetry.space_group_name_H-M   'P 1'
#
loop_
_entity.id
_entity.type
_entity.pdbx_description
1 polymer ?
#
loop_
_entity_poly.entity_id
_entity_poly.type
_entity_poly.pdbx_seq_one_letter_code
_entity_poly.pdbx_strand_id
1 'polypeptide(L)'
;MRTGIILLLSFLLFSCQNEDPKSKAEKMAVAVCNCSNQLLTLNKEAAAKEENIDFEAIQQAFMKARKCISELRMKAEDKQAMEAVLPLKCPELAAEAELLSELLAE
;
A
#
# COMPACT_ATOMS: atom_id res chain seq x y z
N MET A 1 26.10 56.34 -17.61
CA MET A 1 27.29 55.47 -17.43
C MET A 1 26.77 54.18 -16.80
N ARG A 2 26.69 53.03 -17.51
CA ARG A 2 27.79 52.08 -17.80
C ARG A 2 28.60 51.88 -16.51
N THR A 3 28.49 50.78 -15.75
CA THR A 3 28.90 49.37 -16.00
C THR A 3 28.67 48.66 -14.65
N GLY A 4 28.41 47.36 -14.50
CA GLY A 4 28.54 46.22 -15.38
C GLY A 4 27.95 44.97 -14.70
N ILE A 5 27.70 43.98 -15.54
CA ILE A 5 27.09 42.68 -15.32
C ILE A 5 28.17 41.72 -14.74
N ILE A 6 27.76 40.61 -14.08
CA ILE A 6 28.21 39.21 -14.31
C ILE A 6 28.50 38.38 -13.03
N LEU A 7 27.78 37.25 -12.96
CA LEU A 7 28.06 35.91 -12.36
C LEU A 7 28.01 35.67 -10.85
N LEU A 8 26.98 34.90 -10.46
CA LEU A 8 27.09 33.55 -9.88
C LEU A 8 25.69 32.90 -9.97
N LEU A 9 25.29 32.38 -11.14
CA LEU A 9 25.36 30.94 -11.48
C LEU A 9 25.74 30.00 -10.32
N SER A 10 24.96 28.93 -10.20
CA SER A 10 25.30 27.65 -9.54
C SER A 10 24.75 27.42 -8.13
N PHE A 11 23.42 27.24 -8.02
CA PHE A 11 22.87 26.15 -7.19
C PHE A 11 21.73 25.46 -7.96
N LEU A 12 22.04 25.08 -9.20
CA LEU A 12 21.47 23.86 -9.77
C LEU A 12 22.44 22.74 -9.40
N LEU A 13 21.88 21.63 -8.89
CA LEU A 13 22.47 20.29 -8.78
C LEU A 13 23.35 20.00 -7.55
N PHE A 14 22.69 19.59 -6.47
CA PHE A 14 23.00 18.35 -5.74
C PHE A 14 21.63 17.73 -5.40
N SER A 15 21.09 16.73 -6.14
CA SER A 15 21.54 15.32 -6.17
C SER A 15 21.64 14.77 -4.75
N CYS A 16 20.83 13.82 -4.26
CA CYS A 16 19.99 12.82 -4.89
C CYS A 16 18.70 12.67 -4.08
N GLN A 17 17.60 12.33 -4.76
CA GLN A 17 16.50 11.59 -4.15
C GLN A 17 17.08 10.25 -3.65
N ASN A 18 17.61 10.23 -2.44
CA ASN A 18 17.63 9.00 -1.68
C ASN A 18 16.19 8.87 -1.18
N GLU A 19 15.36 8.09 -1.87
CA GLU A 19 14.29 7.43 -1.10
C GLU A 19 15.02 6.73 0.03
N ASP A 20 14.73 7.13 1.28
CA ASP A 20 15.20 6.39 2.43
C ASP A 20 14.88 4.91 2.17
N PRO A 21 15.83 3.99 2.41
CA PRO A 21 15.58 2.58 2.16
C PRO A 21 14.29 2.19 2.88
N LYS A 22 13.25 1.89 2.10
CA LYS A 22 11.91 1.61 2.64
C LYS A 22 12.04 0.62 3.79
N SER A 23 11.47 1.00 4.93
CA SER A 23 11.56 0.16 6.13
C SER A 23 10.94 -1.21 5.83
N LYS A 24 11.34 -2.23 6.57
CA LYS A 24 10.77 -3.57 6.42
C LYS A 24 9.23 -3.53 6.55
N ALA A 25 8.72 -2.72 7.48
CA ALA A 25 7.29 -2.49 7.67
C ALA A 25 6.62 -1.87 6.43
N GLU A 26 7.24 -0.87 5.80
CA GLU A 26 6.70 -0.27 4.58
C GLU A 26 6.66 -1.26 3.41
N LYS A 27 7.70 -2.10 3.26
CA LYS A 27 7.72 -3.14 2.24
C LYS A 27 6.60 -4.16 2.47
N MET A 28 6.36 -4.55 3.72
CA MET A 28 5.27 -5.46 4.08
C MET A 28 3.90 -4.83 3.83
N ALA A 29 3.71 -3.55 4.18
CA ALA A 29 2.44 -2.85 3.94
C ALA A 29 2.12 -2.75 2.44
N VAL A 30 3.13 -2.46 1.61
CA VAL A 30 2.97 -2.48 0.15
C VAL A 30 2.64 -3.88 -0.36
N ALA A 31 3.30 -4.91 0.15
CA ALA A 31 3.03 -6.30 -0.24
C ALA A 31 1.61 -6.75 0.13
N VAL A 32 1.17 -6.46 1.35
CA VAL A 32 -0.21 -6.71 1.81
C VAL A 32 -1.22 -5.96 0.95
N CYS A 33 -0.97 -4.69 0.64
CA CYS A 33 -1.83 -3.91 -0.24
C CYS A 33 -1.96 -4.57 -1.62
N ASN A 34 -0.84 -4.97 -2.21
CA ASN A 34 -0.83 -5.62 -3.52
C ASN A 34 -1.57 -6.96 -3.52
N CYS A 35 -1.45 -7.75 -2.45
CA CYS A 35 -2.21 -8.99 -2.29
C CYS A 35 -3.73 -8.74 -2.27
N SER A 36 -4.17 -7.61 -1.72
CA SER A 36 -5.58 -7.30 -1.48
C SER A 36 -6.25 -6.46 -2.58
N ASN A 37 -5.49 -5.84 -3.49
CA ASN A 37 -6.03 -4.91 -4.50
C ASN A 37 -7.22 -5.46 -5.30
N GLN A 38 -7.15 -6.72 -5.75
CA GLN A 38 -8.25 -7.33 -6.50
C GLN A 38 -9.52 -7.42 -5.67
N LEU A 39 -9.41 -7.82 -4.40
CA LEU A 39 -10.53 -7.91 -3.48
C LEU A 39 -11.14 -6.53 -3.19
N LEU A 40 -10.29 -5.52 -2.93
CA LEU A 40 -10.73 -4.15 -2.68
C LEU A 40 -11.53 -3.58 -3.87
N THR A 41 -11.05 -3.82 -5.09
CA THR A 41 -11.77 -3.42 -6.30
C THR A 41 -13.14 -4.08 -6.38
N LEU A 42 -13.23 -5.40 -6.17
CA LEU A 42 -14.50 -6.13 -6.24
C LEU A 42 -15.47 -5.68 -5.14
N ASN A 43 -14.99 -5.44 -3.91
CA ASN A 43 -15.82 -4.94 -2.83
C ASN A 43 -16.39 -3.54 -3.14
N LYS A 44 -15.58 -2.66 -3.71
CA LYS A 44 -16.04 -1.33 -4.16
C LYS A 44 -17.08 -1.42 -5.26
N GLU A 45 -16.88 -2.30 -6.24
CA GLU A 45 -17.85 -2.51 -7.30
C GLU A 45 -19.17 -3.07 -6.77
N ALA A 46 -19.11 -4.01 -5.81
CA ALA A 46 -20.29 -4.56 -5.16
C ALA A 46 -21.06 -3.49 -4.36
N ALA A 47 -20.34 -2.65 -3.62
CA ALA A 47 -20.94 -1.54 -2.88
C ALA A 47 -21.58 -0.48 -3.80
N ALA A 48 -21.07 -0.30 -5.02
CA ALA A 48 -21.58 0.67 -5.97
C ALA A 48 -22.78 0.18 -6.81
N LYS A 49 -22.90 -1.12 -7.04
CA LYS A 49 -23.89 -1.68 -7.97
C LYS A 49 -25.20 -2.11 -7.32
N GLU A 50 -25.22 -2.41 -6.01
CA GLU A 50 -26.34 -2.96 -5.20
C GLU A 50 -27.04 -4.22 -5.75
N GLU A 51 -27.02 -4.46 -7.06
CA GLU A 51 -27.56 -5.62 -7.79
C GLU A 51 -26.43 -6.34 -8.56
N ASN A 52 -26.59 -7.65 -8.78
CA ASN A 52 -25.65 -8.51 -9.52
C ASN A 52 -24.23 -8.57 -8.91
N ILE A 53 -24.14 -8.61 -7.58
CA ILE A 53 -22.87 -8.83 -6.87
C ILE A 53 -22.33 -10.22 -7.23
N ASP A 54 -21.11 -10.27 -7.77
CA ASP A 54 -20.39 -11.51 -8.03
C ASP A 54 -19.70 -12.01 -6.76
N PHE A 55 -20.48 -12.66 -5.89
CA PHE A 55 -19.99 -13.23 -4.65
C PHE A 55 -18.91 -14.29 -4.87
N GLU A 56 -18.95 -15.03 -5.98
CA GLU A 56 -17.96 -16.05 -6.29
C GLU A 56 -16.60 -15.39 -6.58
N ALA A 57 -16.58 -14.34 -7.39
CA ALA A 57 -15.35 -13.58 -7.66
C ALA A 57 -14.77 -12.94 -6.39
N ILE A 58 -15.63 -12.40 -5.51
CA ILE A 58 -15.20 -11.82 -4.22
C ILE A 58 -14.57 -12.92 -3.34
N GLN A 59 -15.23 -14.07 -3.20
CA GLN A 59 -14.72 -15.18 -2.40
C GLN A 59 -13.37 -15.70 -2.93
N GLN A 60 -13.25 -15.85 -4.26
CA GLN A 60 -12.00 -16.27 -4.89
C GLN A 60 -10.88 -15.24 -4.67
N ALA A 61 -11.18 -13.94 -4.80
CA ALA A 61 -10.23 -12.87 -4.54
C ALA A 61 -9.79 -12.82 -3.07
N PHE A 62 -10.71 -13.04 -2.13
CA PHE A 62 -10.40 -13.16 -0.71
C PHE A 62 -9.44 -14.32 -0.42
N MET A 63 -9.75 -15.51 -0.92
CA MET A 63 -8.89 -16.69 -0.75
C MET A 63 -7.50 -16.47 -1.35
N LYS A 64 -7.42 -15.82 -2.51
CA LYS A 64 -6.16 -15.45 -3.16
C LYS A 64 -5.36 -14.43 -2.35
N ALA A 65 -6.02 -13.40 -1.81
CA ALA A 65 -5.39 -12.39 -0.97
C ALA A 65 -4.84 -13.02 0.32
N ARG A 66 -5.64 -13.82 1.02
CA ARG A 66 -5.22 -14.52 2.24
C ARG A 66 -4.02 -15.44 1.98
N LYS A 67 -4.05 -16.22 0.90
CA LYS A 67 -2.92 -17.06 0.49
C LYS A 67 -1.66 -16.21 0.22
N CYS A 68 -1.77 -15.17 -0.59
CA CYS A 68 -0.66 -14.25 -0.90
C CYS A 68 -0.02 -13.66 0.36
N ILE A 69 -0.85 -13.23 1.33
CA ILE A 69 -0.40 -12.66 2.60
C ILE A 69 0.31 -13.71 3.45
N SER A 70 -0.24 -14.94 3.56
CA SER A 70 0.40 -16.02 4.31
C SER A 70 1.80 -16.38 3.76
N GLU A 71 1.99 -16.26 2.45
CA GLU A 71 3.26 -16.51 1.76
C GLU A 71 4.31 -15.43 2.06
N LEU A 72 3.90 -14.26 2.57
CA LEU A 72 4.83 -13.22 3.03
C LEU A 72 5.59 -13.64 4.31
N ARG A 73 5.13 -14.68 5.02
CA ARG A 73 5.75 -15.20 6.25
C ARG A 73 6.07 -14.09 7.26
N MET A 74 5.11 -13.19 7.43
CA MET A 74 5.24 -12.03 8.32
C MET A 74 5.33 -12.50 9.77
N LYS A 75 6.32 -11.98 10.52
CA LYS A 75 6.42 -12.24 11.96
C LYS A 75 5.45 -11.33 12.72
N ALA A 76 5.09 -11.72 13.94
CA ALA A 76 4.20 -10.92 14.79
C ALA A 76 4.73 -9.49 15.04
N GLU A 77 6.05 -9.33 15.21
CA GLU A 77 6.66 -8.01 15.44
C GLU A 77 6.60 -7.13 14.18
N ASP A 78 6.70 -7.77 13.00
CA ASP A 78 6.57 -7.07 11.72
C ASP A 78 5.11 -6.68 11.43
N LYS A 79 4.15 -7.48 11.91
CA LYS A 79 2.71 -7.24 11.73
C LYS A 79 2.29 -5.91 12.38
N GLN A 80 2.65 -5.68 13.64
CA GLN A 80 2.31 -4.43 14.33
C GLN A 80 2.94 -3.21 13.64
N ALA A 81 4.21 -3.31 13.24
CA ALA A 81 4.91 -2.23 12.55
C ALA A 81 4.31 -1.97 11.15
N MET A 82 3.90 -3.02 10.44
CA MET A 82 3.22 -2.95 9.16
C MET A 82 1.85 -2.27 9.30
N GLU A 83 1.03 -2.67 10.27
CA GLU A 83 -0.29 -2.09 10.55
C GLU A 83 -0.20 -0.59 10.84
N ALA A 84 0.85 -0.14 11.55
CA ALA A 84 1.07 1.28 11.83
C ALA A 84 1.35 2.12 10.56
N VAL A 85 1.97 1.53 9.53
CA VAL A 85 2.29 2.24 8.28
C VAL A 85 1.30 1.93 7.15
N LEU A 86 0.45 0.92 7.31
CA LEU A 86 -0.54 0.51 6.31
C LEU A 86 -1.48 1.65 5.90
N PRO A 87 -1.99 2.54 6.77
CA PRO A 87 -2.83 3.67 6.35
C PRO A 87 -2.14 4.61 5.35
N LEU A 88 -0.80 4.69 5.39
CA LEU A 88 -0.02 5.53 4.46
C LEU A 88 0.23 4.85 3.12
N LYS A 89 0.24 3.52 3.07
CA LYS A 89 0.56 2.74 1.85
C LYS A 89 -0.68 2.14 1.18
N CYS A 90 -1.71 1.86 1.97
CA CYS A 90 -2.96 1.22 1.55
C CYS A 90 -4.14 1.76 2.39
N PRO A 91 -4.49 3.06 2.25
CA PRO A 91 -5.53 3.68 3.06
C PRO A 91 -6.89 2.97 2.95
N GLU A 92 -7.18 2.40 1.79
CA GLU A 92 -8.44 1.70 1.53
C GLU A 92 -8.56 0.42 2.35
N LEU A 93 -7.50 -0.41 2.36
CA LEU A 93 -7.48 -1.62 3.19
C LEU A 93 -7.46 -1.27 4.68
N ALA A 94 -6.75 -0.21 5.05
CA ALA A 94 -6.70 0.24 6.44
C ALA A 94 -8.04 0.78 6.97
N ALA A 95 -8.91 1.27 6.08
CA ALA A 95 -10.28 1.66 6.44
C ALA A 95 -11.19 0.46 6.73
N GLU A 96 -10.87 -0.71 6.17
CA GLU A 96 -11.63 -1.95 6.29
C GLU A 96 -11.05 -2.83 7.41
N ALA A 97 -11.17 -2.38 8.67
CA ALA A 97 -10.51 -3.02 9.82
C ALA A 97 -10.89 -4.50 10.00
N GLU A 98 -12.16 -4.87 9.76
CA GLU A 98 -12.63 -6.25 9.85
C GLU A 98 -12.00 -7.13 8.76
N LEU A 99 -12.03 -6.67 7.51
CA LEU A 99 -11.40 -7.37 6.39
C LEU A 99 -9.89 -7.54 6.59
N LEU A 100 -9.21 -6.48 7.05
CA LEU A 100 -7.79 -6.53 7.36
C LEU A 100 -7.49 -7.58 8.44
N SER A 101 -8.30 -7.64 9.49
CA SER A 101 -8.17 -8.65 10.54
C SER A 101 -8.34 -10.08 9.98
N GLU A 102 -9.34 -10.30 9.12
CA GLU A 102 -9.58 -11.61 8.50
C GLU A 102 -8.45 -12.04 7.55
N LEU A 103 -7.90 -11.11 6.77
CA LEU A 103 -6.80 -11.38 5.85
C LEU A 103 -5.49 -11.70 6.58
N LEU A 104 -5.31 -11.16 7.79
CA LEU A 104 -4.13 -11.36 8.63
C LEU A 104 -4.33 -12.44 9.72
N ALA A 105 -5.47 -13.14 9.71
CA ALA A 105 -5.72 -14.27 10.59
C ALA A 105 -5.00 -15.53 10.06
N GLU A 106 -4.35 -16.26 10.98
CA GLU A 106 -3.66 -17.52 10.68
C GLU A 106 -4.66 -18.62 10.29
#